data_AF-A0ABD2WM97-F1
#
_entry.id   AF-A0ABD2WM97-F1
#
_cell.length_a   1.000
_cell.length_b   1.000
_cell.length_c   1.000
_cell.angle_alpha   90.00
_cell.angle_beta   90.00
_cell.angle_gamma   90.00
#
_symmetry.space_group_name_H-M   'P 1'
#
loop_
_entity.id
_entity.type
_entity.pdbx_description
1 polymer ?
#
loop_
_entity_poly.entity_id
_entity_poly.type
_entity_poly.pdbx_seq_one_letter_code
_entity_poly.pdbx_strand_id
1 'polypeptide(L)'
;MRTEGRIRQIEGHKLTISSILLQATEPQIITASHDSTIRMFDWTAGKTRYILKNHEYPVRALLFHPSLNTFVSGSIDNIKQWKSNSGEFIQDLSGHTREAIINGLATNKDGVLVSAEDDGIMHLWDWNTGRLFQRIKTRFIPHGDGIWSKPDVCSVTFDISGKRLIATKADGTIQMYRKKIVNLIRNEMYS
;
A
#
# COMPACT_ATOMS: atom_id res chain seq x y z
N MET A 1 26.14 5.45 21.18
CA MET A 1 26.31 6.91 20.93
C MET A 1 25.26 7.31 19.90
N ARG A 2 24.25 8.08 20.29
CA ARG A 2 23.21 8.58 19.38
C ARG A 2 23.69 9.96 18.92
N THR A 3 24.23 10.04 17.70
CA THR A 3 24.75 11.30 17.14
C THR A 3 23.60 12.07 16.46
N GLU A 4 23.53 13.37 16.66
CA GLU A 4 22.57 14.25 15.97
C GLU A 4 23.04 14.66 14.57
N GLY A 5 24.26 14.27 14.19
CA GLY A 5 24.84 14.56 12.88
C GLY A 5 24.24 13.71 11.77
N ARG A 6 23.98 14.33 10.62
CA ARG A 6 23.62 13.63 9.38
C ARG A 6 24.77 12.70 8.96
N ILE A 7 24.48 11.40 8.88
CA ILE A 7 25.48 10.40 8.50
C ILE A 7 25.71 10.39 6.98
N ARG A 8 24.65 10.54 6.16
CA ARG A 8 24.76 10.49 4.69
C ARG A 8 23.68 11.31 3.97
N GLN A 9 24.05 11.84 2.80
CA GLN A 9 23.15 12.36 1.76
C GLN A 9 23.09 11.33 0.63
N ILE A 10 21.89 10.88 0.27
CA ILE A 10 21.70 9.99 -0.89
C ILE A 10 20.90 10.77 -1.92
N GLU A 11 21.55 11.08 -3.04
CA GLU A 11 20.93 11.79 -4.15
C GLU A 11 20.45 10.82 -5.23
N GLY A 12 19.49 11.26 -6.03
CA GLY A 12 19.08 10.49 -7.19
C GLY A 12 17.70 10.83 -7.73
N HIS A 13 16.69 10.89 -6.87
CA HIS A 13 15.34 11.25 -7.30
C HIS A 13 15.30 12.68 -7.83
N LYS A 14 14.51 12.89 -8.89
CA LYS A 14 14.36 14.20 -9.54
C LYS A 14 13.24 15.04 -8.91
N LEU A 15 12.28 14.39 -8.25
CA LEU A 15 11.13 15.00 -7.62
C LEU A 15 10.98 14.50 -6.18
N THR A 16 9.98 15.03 -5.49
CA THR A 16 9.65 14.69 -4.09
C THR A 16 9.62 13.17 -3.87
N ILE A 17 10.28 12.73 -2.81
CA ILE A 17 10.21 11.34 -2.33
C ILE A 17 8.94 11.21 -1.50
N SER A 18 8.07 10.28 -1.88
CA SER A 18 6.73 10.11 -1.32
C SER A 18 6.69 9.01 -0.25
N SER A 19 7.49 7.96 -0.41
CA SER A 19 7.46 6.80 0.48
C SER A 19 8.84 6.16 0.60
N ILE A 20 9.09 5.52 1.73
CA ILE A 20 10.32 4.83 2.05
C ILE A 20 10.02 3.51 2.78
N LEU A 21 10.76 2.47 2.42
CA LEU A 21 10.79 1.19 3.10
C LEU A 21 12.21 0.84 3.52
N LEU A 22 12.33 0.19 4.68
CA LEU A 22 13.60 -0.25 5.24
C LEU A 22 13.59 -1.76 5.45
N GLN A 23 14.66 -2.45 5.04
CA GLN A 23 14.87 -3.87 5.31
C GLN A 23 16.29 -4.13 5.81
N ALA A 24 16.48 -5.25 6.52
CA ALA A 24 17.78 -5.62 7.08
C ALA A 24 18.74 -6.17 6.02
N THR A 25 18.21 -6.77 4.95
CA THR A 25 18.97 -7.32 3.83
C THR A 25 19.23 -6.27 2.77
N GLU A 26 20.30 -6.44 1.98
CA GLU A 26 20.51 -5.58 0.82
C GLU A 26 19.44 -5.81 -0.25
N PRO A 27 18.97 -4.75 -0.93
CA PRO A 27 19.21 -3.32 -0.67
C PRO A 27 18.37 -2.77 0.50
N GLN A 28 18.97 -2.05 1.44
CA GLN A 28 18.34 -1.73 2.73
C GLN A 28 17.30 -0.60 2.67
N ILE A 29 17.44 0.35 1.74
CA ILE A 29 16.46 1.42 1.52
C ILE A 29 15.78 1.21 0.18
N ILE A 30 14.46 1.28 0.17
CA ILE A 30 13.65 1.38 -1.05
C ILE A 30 12.84 2.66 -0.95
N THR A 31 12.96 3.55 -1.93
CA THR A 31 12.19 4.81 -1.98
C THR A 31 11.36 4.91 -3.23
N ALA A 32 10.20 5.54 -3.11
CA ALA A 32 9.34 5.92 -4.21
C ALA A 32 9.30 7.45 -4.33
N SER A 33 9.11 7.93 -5.56
CA SER A 33 9.08 9.36 -5.83
C SER A 33 8.00 9.72 -6.84
N HIS A 34 7.68 11.01 -6.84
CA HIS A 34 6.85 11.65 -7.86
C HIS A 34 7.50 11.66 -9.25
N ASP A 35 8.77 11.29 -9.40
CA ASP A 35 9.45 11.11 -10.69
C ASP A 35 9.10 9.80 -11.41
N SER A 36 8.05 9.10 -10.94
CA SER A 36 7.57 7.80 -11.42
C SER A 36 8.59 6.68 -11.28
N THR A 37 9.64 6.86 -10.46
CA THR A 37 10.64 5.82 -10.22
C THR A 37 10.66 5.33 -8.78
N ILE A 38 11.08 4.08 -8.63
CA ILE A 38 11.44 3.48 -7.35
C ILE A 38 12.95 3.24 -7.38
N ARG A 39 13.63 3.61 -6.30
CA ARG A 39 15.08 3.39 -6.18
C ARG A 39 15.38 2.52 -4.98
N MET A 40 16.29 1.58 -5.19
CA MET A 40 16.77 0.69 -4.15
C MET A 40 18.24 1.01 -3.89
N PHE A 41 18.58 1.30 -2.65
CA PHE A 41 19.89 1.78 -2.25
C PHE A 41 20.58 0.82 -1.30
N ASP A 42 21.90 0.76 -1.47
CA ASP A 42 22.79 0.02 -0.60
C ASP A 42 23.53 0.97 0.34
N TRP A 43 23.42 0.73 1.65
CA TRP A 43 24.11 1.54 2.67
C TRP A 43 25.61 1.34 2.68
N THR A 44 26.14 0.21 2.21
CA THR A 44 27.58 -0.02 2.18
C THR A 44 28.21 0.82 1.06
N ALA A 45 27.67 0.70 -0.15
CA ALA A 45 28.17 1.39 -1.35
C ALA A 45 27.76 2.87 -1.44
N GLY A 46 26.66 3.26 -0.77
CA GLY A 46 26.14 4.64 -0.81
C GLY A 46 25.61 5.07 -2.18
N LYS A 47 25.21 4.11 -3.02
CA LYS A 47 24.72 4.34 -4.39
C LYS A 47 23.40 3.63 -4.61
N THR A 48 22.65 4.09 -5.62
CA THR A 48 21.48 3.37 -6.13
C THR A 48 21.93 2.08 -6.80
N ARG A 49 21.39 0.94 -6.34
CA ARG A 49 21.65 -0.39 -6.91
C ARG A 49 20.66 -0.72 -8.03
N TYR A 50 19.38 -0.40 -7.82
CA TYR A 50 18.32 -0.62 -8.79
C TYR A 50 17.45 0.63 -8.98
N ILE A 51 17.04 0.88 -10.22
CA ILE A 51 16.09 1.94 -10.59
C ILE A 51 14.94 1.26 -11.34
N LEU A 52 13.76 1.24 -10.72
CA LEU A 52 12.55 0.63 -11.28
C LEU A 52 11.72 1.73 -11.93
N LYS A 53 11.47 1.60 -13.23
CA LYS A 53 10.83 2.63 -14.08
C LYS A 53 9.53 2.16 -14.72
N ASN A 54 8.91 1.12 -14.17
CA ASN A 54 7.74 0.51 -14.80
C ASN A 54 6.45 1.29 -14.55
N HIS A 55 6.45 2.26 -13.63
CA HIS A 55 5.32 3.17 -13.42
C HIS A 55 5.39 4.33 -14.42
N GLU A 56 4.25 4.66 -15.00
CA GLU A 56 4.08 5.84 -15.86
C GLU A 56 3.78 7.10 -15.02
N TYR A 57 3.21 6.92 -13.82
CA TYR A 57 2.75 8.00 -12.95
C TYR A 57 3.50 8.05 -11.62
N PRO A 58 3.41 9.17 -10.87
CA PRO A 58 3.98 9.32 -9.54
C PRO A 58 3.68 8.13 -8.63
N VAL A 59 4.71 7.53 -8.05
CA VAL A 59 4.54 6.46 -7.07
C VAL A 59 4.37 7.11 -5.71
N ARG A 60 3.30 6.79 -4.99
CA ARG A 60 2.96 7.44 -3.71
C ARG A 60 3.11 6.54 -2.51
N ALA A 61 2.91 5.24 -2.69
CA ALA A 61 2.91 4.29 -1.59
C ALA A 61 3.82 3.10 -1.90
N LEU A 62 4.56 2.65 -0.89
CA LEU A 62 5.30 1.41 -0.89
C LEU A 62 4.88 0.58 0.32
N LEU A 63 4.85 -0.75 0.17
CA LEU A 63 4.52 -1.65 1.26
C LEU A 63 5.22 -3.01 1.12
N PHE A 64 5.90 -3.46 2.18
CA PHE A 64 6.44 -4.83 2.26
C PHE A 64 5.35 -5.84 2.57
N HIS A 65 5.51 -7.06 2.03
CA HIS A 65 4.82 -8.21 2.60
C HIS A 65 5.45 -8.59 3.95
N PRO A 66 4.67 -8.99 4.96
CA PRO A 66 5.18 -9.31 6.29
C PRO A 66 6.06 -10.56 6.36
N SER A 67 5.94 -11.46 5.38
CA SER A 67 6.66 -12.76 5.39
C SER A 67 7.29 -13.14 4.06
N LEU A 68 6.93 -12.47 2.97
CA LEU A 68 7.40 -12.79 1.63
C LEU A 68 8.44 -11.74 1.27
N ASN A 69 9.47 -12.15 0.55
CA ASN A 69 10.56 -11.27 0.15
C ASN A 69 10.17 -10.40 -1.06
N THR A 70 9.06 -9.69 -0.90
CA THR A 70 8.34 -8.96 -1.94
C THR A 70 7.75 -7.69 -1.37
N PHE A 71 7.65 -6.67 -2.20
CA PHE A 71 6.95 -5.43 -1.87
C PHE A 71 6.02 -5.02 -3.01
N VAL A 72 5.08 -4.14 -2.71
CA VAL A 72 4.23 -3.50 -3.70
C VAL A 72 4.49 -2.00 -3.75
N SER A 73 4.23 -1.42 -4.91
CA SER A 73 4.20 0.01 -5.13
C SER A 73 2.87 0.44 -5.71
N GLY A 74 2.29 1.50 -5.13
CA GLY A 74 1.02 2.07 -5.54
C GLY A 74 1.23 3.40 -6.27
N SER A 75 0.64 3.49 -7.46
CA SER A 75 0.51 4.71 -8.25
C SER A 75 -0.88 4.75 -8.89
N ILE A 76 -1.19 5.87 -9.56
CA ILE A 76 -2.46 6.11 -10.25
C ILE A 76 -2.62 5.16 -11.45
N ASP A 77 -1.52 4.69 -12.04
CA ASP A 77 -1.61 3.72 -13.14
C ASP A 77 -2.08 2.36 -12.66
N ASN A 78 -1.37 1.80 -11.69
CA ASN A 78 -1.59 0.48 -11.16
C ASN A 78 -0.82 0.28 -9.84
N ILE A 79 -1.11 -0.84 -9.18
CA ILE A 79 -0.26 -1.40 -8.14
C ILE A 79 0.63 -2.48 -8.77
N LYS A 80 1.94 -2.38 -8.53
CA LYS A 80 2.93 -3.33 -9.06
C LYS A 80 3.61 -4.07 -7.92
N GLN A 81 3.92 -5.34 -8.15
CA GLN A 81 4.60 -6.20 -7.18
C GLN A 81 6.02 -6.53 -7.64
N TRP A 82 6.94 -6.58 -6.67
CA TRP A 82 8.38 -6.67 -6.92
C TRP A 82 9.05 -7.61 -5.93
N LYS A 83 10.19 -8.19 -6.32
CA LYS A 83 11.12 -8.85 -5.38
C LYS A 83 11.93 -7.79 -4.62
N SER A 84 11.98 -7.89 -3.30
CA SER A 84 12.67 -6.90 -2.46
C SER A 84 14.20 -6.95 -2.54
N ASN A 85 14.80 -8.07 -2.94
CA ASN A 85 16.27 -8.18 -3.04
C ASN A 85 16.81 -7.68 -4.38
N SER A 86 16.11 -7.95 -5.49
CA SER A 86 16.61 -7.64 -6.83
C SER A 86 15.83 -6.52 -7.54
N GLY A 87 14.67 -6.13 -7.03
CA GLY A 87 13.79 -5.20 -7.72
C GLY A 87 13.15 -5.78 -8.98
N GLU A 88 13.22 -7.11 -9.17
CA GLU A 88 12.55 -7.77 -10.29
C GLU A 88 11.04 -7.56 -10.21
N PHE A 89 10.46 -7.16 -11.33
CA PHE A 89 9.02 -7.07 -11.51
C PHE A 89 8.39 -8.48 -11.48
N ILE A 90 7.33 -8.65 -10.69
CA ILE A 90 6.61 -9.92 -10.54
C ILE A 90 5.33 -9.87 -11.35
N GLN A 91 4.43 -8.95 -11.01
CA GLN A 91 3.12 -8.83 -11.65
C GLN A 91 2.49 -7.45 -11.42
N ASP A 92 1.52 -7.15 -12.27
CA ASP A 92 0.57 -6.06 -12.10
C ASP A 92 -0.67 -6.58 -11.36
N LEU A 93 -1.21 -5.78 -10.44
CA LEU A 93 -2.46 -6.13 -9.76
C LEU A 93 -3.64 -5.77 -10.66
N SER A 94 -4.32 -6.79 -11.15
CA SER A 94 -5.47 -6.64 -12.05
C SER A 94 -6.69 -6.04 -11.33
N GLY A 95 -7.41 -5.15 -12.01
CA GLY A 95 -8.71 -4.62 -11.56
C GLY A 95 -8.69 -3.22 -10.93
N HIS A 96 -7.53 -2.58 -10.82
CA HIS A 96 -7.44 -1.14 -10.53
C HIS A 96 -7.72 -0.34 -11.80
N THR A 97 -8.69 0.57 -11.74
CA THR A 97 -9.00 1.51 -12.83
C THR A 97 -8.21 2.79 -12.61
N ARG A 98 -7.63 3.36 -13.68
CA ARG A 98 -6.83 4.61 -13.70
C ARG A 98 -7.65 5.86 -13.34
N GLU A 99 -8.32 5.85 -12.21
CA GLU A 99 -9.35 6.84 -11.87
C GLU A 99 -9.11 7.51 -10.52
N ALA A 100 -8.33 6.89 -9.62
CA ALA A 100 -8.15 7.38 -8.26
C ALA A 100 -6.70 7.29 -7.76
N ILE A 101 -6.34 8.19 -6.85
CA ILE A 101 -5.01 8.29 -6.27
C ILE A 101 -4.93 7.37 -5.06
N ILE A 102 -3.92 6.50 -5.04
CA ILE A 102 -3.62 5.64 -3.89
C ILE A 102 -2.93 6.47 -2.81
N ASN A 103 -3.60 6.63 -1.67
CA ASN A 103 -3.09 7.34 -0.49
C ASN A 103 -2.44 6.39 0.52
N GLY A 104 -2.92 5.16 0.61
CA GLY A 104 -2.42 4.18 1.57
C GLY A 104 -2.45 2.76 1.03
N LEU A 105 -1.50 1.95 1.51
CA LEU A 105 -1.44 0.51 1.27
C LEU A 105 -1.29 -0.21 2.61
N ALA A 106 -2.02 -1.31 2.79
CA ALA A 106 -1.91 -2.18 3.96
C ALA A 106 -1.97 -3.65 3.55
N THR A 107 -1.26 -4.52 4.27
CA THR A 107 -1.28 -5.96 4.01
C THR A 107 -1.29 -6.74 5.31
N ASN A 108 -1.78 -7.98 5.26
CA ASN A 108 -1.75 -8.91 6.40
C ASN A 108 -0.99 -10.19 6.05
N LYS A 109 -0.79 -11.07 7.05
CA LYS A 109 -0.09 -12.35 6.86
C LYS A 109 -0.87 -13.36 6.03
N ASP A 110 -2.18 -13.15 5.88
CA ASP A 110 -3.06 -14.01 5.07
C ASP A 110 -2.96 -13.68 3.57
N GLY A 111 -2.15 -12.69 3.19
CA GLY A 111 -1.97 -12.28 1.80
C GLY A 111 -3.09 -11.37 1.28
N VAL A 112 -3.79 -10.65 2.16
CA VAL A 112 -4.76 -9.61 1.75
C VAL A 112 -4.02 -8.28 1.64
N LEU A 113 -3.96 -7.72 0.44
CA LEU A 113 -3.56 -6.34 0.20
C LEU A 113 -4.78 -5.44 0.17
N VAL A 114 -4.66 -4.25 0.74
CA VAL A 114 -5.66 -3.19 0.71
C VAL A 114 -5.02 -1.92 0.17
N SER A 115 -5.70 -1.25 -0.75
CA SER A 115 -5.43 0.14 -1.15
C SER A 115 -6.54 1.01 -0.62
N ALA A 116 -6.14 2.20 -0.21
CA ALA A 116 -7.03 3.29 0.12
C ALA A 116 -6.89 4.35 -0.97
N GLU A 117 -8.00 4.66 -1.65
CA GLU A 117 -8.06 5.66 -2.71
C GLU A 117 -8.74 6.95 -2.24
N ASP A 118 -8.41 8.05 -2.91
CA ASP A 118 -8.90 9.40 -2.63
C ASP A 118 -10.38 9.62 -2.97
N ASP A 119 -10.97 8.72 -3.77
CA ASP A 119 -12.40 8.69 -4.10
C ASP A 119 -13.27 8.00 -3.02
N GLY A 120 -12.62 7.53 -1.95
CA GLY A 120 -13.28 6.88 -0.83
C GLY A 120 -13.54 5.40 -1.04
N ILE A 121 -13.00 4.79 -2.10
CA ILE A 121 -13.05 3.36 -2.34
C ILE A 121 -11.79 2.70 -1.77
N MET A 122 -11.97 1.54 -1.15
CA MET A 122 -10.88 0.63 -0.83
C MET A 122 -11.00 -0.61 -1.68
N HIS A 123 -9.89 -1.01 -2.28
CA HIS A 123 -9.80 -2.22 -3.07
C HIS A 123 -9.01 -3.28 -2.28
N LEU A 124 -9.47 -4.53 -2.35
CA LEU A 124 -8.88 -5.67 -1.66
C LEU A 124 -8.43 -6.72 -2.66
N TRP A 125 -7.14 -7.05 -2.63
CA TRP A 125 -6.51 -8.01 -3.52
C TRP A 125 -5.91 -9.19 -2.78
N ASP A 126 -5.86 -10.32 -3.46
CA ASP A 126 -5.03 -11.45 -3.11
C ASP A 126 -3.59 -11.17 -3.56
N TRP A 127 -2.66 -11.16 -2.61
CA TRP A 127 -1.24 -10.84 -2.81
C TRP A 127 -0.53 -11.78 -3.78
N ASN A 128 -0.92 -13.06 -3.80
CA ASN A 128 -0.24 -14.08 -4.59
C ASN A 128 -0.73 -14.03 -6.04
N THR A 129 -2.05 -13.93 -6.22
CA THR A 129 -2.66 -13.98 -7.56
C THR A 129 -2.78 -12.61 -8.23
N GLY A 130 -2.62 -11.52 -7.47
CA GLY A 130 -2.83 -10.16 -7.95
C GLY A 130 -4.29 -9.86 -8.35
N ARG A 131 -5.23 -10.70 -7.92
CA ARG A 131 -6.65 -10.56 -8.26
C ARG A 131 -7.39 -9.72 -7.25
N LEU A 132 -8.10 -8.72 -7.75
CA LEU A 132 -9.08 -7.99 -6.97
C LEU A 132 -10.26 -8.91 -6.62
N PHE A 133 -10.57 -9.05 -5.33
CA PHE A 133 -11.69 -9.87 -4.88
C PHE A 133 -12.80 -9.07 -4.18
N GLN A 134 -12.53 -7.85 -3.71
CA GLN A 134 -13.55 -7.03 -3.05
C GLN A 134 -13.28 -5.53 -3.21
N ARG A 135 -14.37 -4.77 -3.35
CA ARG A 135 -14.38 -3.29 -3.28
C ARG A 135 -15.23 -2.86 -2.10
N ILE A 136 -14.73 -1.93 -1.30
CA ILE A 136 -15.44 -1.35 -0.16
C ILE A 136 -15.55 0.15 -0.40
N LYS A 137 -16.75 0.62 -0.72
CA LYS A 137 -17.02 2.05 -0.81
C LYS A 137 -17.32 2.58 0.60
N THR A 138 -16.50 3.51 1.07
CA THR A 138 -16.76 4.15 2.36
C THR A 138 -18.01 5.01 2.26
N ARG A 139 -18.86 4.94 3.31
CA ARG A 139 -20.02 5.81 3.39
C ARG A 139 -19.56 7.20 3.83
N PHE A 140 -20.02 8.22 3.12
CA PHE A 140 -19.93 9.60 3.57
C PHE A 140 -20.89 9.81 4.75
N ILE A 141 -20.38 10.38 5.84
CA ILE A 141 -21.18 10.76 7.00
C ILE A 141 -21.16 12.29 6.99
N PRO A 142 -22.28 12.97 6.68
CA PRO A 142 -22.34 14.41 6.80
C PRO A 142 -22.10 14.79 8.25
N HIS A 143 -21.03 15.54 8.52
CA HIS A 143 -20.94 16.31 9.75
C HIS A 143 -21.89 17.50 9.59
N GLY A 144 -22.70 17.77 10.62
CA GLY A 144 -23.81 18.75 10.61
C GLY A 144 -23.40 20.21 10.37
N ASP A 145 -22.17 20.44 9.90
CA ASP A 145 -21.46 21.71 9.85
C ASP A 145 -21.39 22.24 8.41
N GLY A 146 -22.05 21.56 7.45
CA GLY A 146 -22.16 21.99 6.04
C GLY A 146 -20.87 21.90 5.24
N ILE A 147 -19.79 21.36 5.81
CA ILE A 147 -18.51 21.14 5.11
C ILE A 147 -18.61 19.85 4.31
N TRP A 148 -18.73 19.99 3.00
CA TRP A 148 -18.71 18.89 2.03
C TRP A 148 -17.27 18.41 1.81
N SER A 149 -16.77 17.53 2.69
CA SER A 149 -15.55 16.77 2.40
C SER A 149 -15.92 15.62 1.46
N LYS A 150 -15.29 15.51 0.28
CA LYS A 150 -15.42 14.30 -0.54
C LYS A 150 -14.96 13.09 0.30
N PRO A 151 -15.58 11.91 0.16
CA PRO A 151 -15.10 10.73 0.85
C PRO A 151 -13.66 10.47 0.39
N ASP A 152 -12.71 10.61 1.29
CA ASP A 152 -11.28 10.42 1.05
C ASP A 152 -10.73 9.54 2.17
N VAL A 153 -10.09 8.43 1.81
CA VAL A 153 -9.37 7.57 2.76
C VAL A 153 -7.92 8.01 2.77
N CYS A 154 -7.49 8.57 3.90
CA CYS A 154 -6.16 9.15 4.05
C CYS A 154 -5.10 8.08 4.32
N SER A 155 -5.43 7.06 5.12
CA SER A 155 -4.51 6.00 5.48
C SER A 155 -5.24 4.73 5.86
N VAL A 156 -4.55 3.60 5.72
CA VAL A 156 -5.09 2.28 6.03
C VAL A 156 -4.00 1.42 6.64
N THR A 157 -4.37 0.61 7.64
CA THR A 157 -3.45 -0.35 8.28
C THR A 157 -4.22 -1.56 8.82
N PHE A 158 -3.55 -2.68 8.97
CA PHE A 158 -4.07 -3.80 9.73
C PHE A 158 -3.65 -3.69 11.20
N ASP A 159 -4.48 -4.22 12.10
CA ASP A 159 -4.06 -4.45 13.47
C ASP A 159 -2.94 -5.49 13.55
N ILE A 160 -2.26 -5.57 14.70
CA ILE A 160 -1.15 -6.52 14.91
C ILE A 160 -1.59 -7.97 14.67
N SER A 161 -2.87 -8.30 14.91
CA SER A 161 -3.40 -9.63 14.66
C SER A 161 -3.66 -9.93 13.17
N GLY A 162 -3.71 -8.92 12.31
CA GLY A 162 -4.04 -9.03 10.89
C GLY A 162 -5.53 -9.26 10.58
N LYS A 163 -6.40 -9.22 11.60
CA LYS A 163 -7.82 -9.57 11.50
C LYS A 163 -8.74 -8.36 11.35
N ARG A 164 -8.26 -7.18 11.72
CA ARG A 164 -9.01 -5.92 11.65
C ARG A 164 -8.27 -4.94 10.77
N LEU A 165 -9.00 -4.39 9.81
CA LEU A 165 -8.53 -3.29 8.96
C LEU A 165 -8.99 -1.98 9.59
N ILE A 166 -8.08 -1.04 9.75
CA ILE A 166 -8.33 0.29 10.30
C ILE A 166 -8.06 1.29 9.19
N ALA A 167 -9.05 2.11 8.86
CA ALA A 167 -8.95 3.17 7.86
C ALA A 167 -9.23 4.52 8.49
N THR A 168 -8.40 5.52 8.20
CA THR A 168 -8.63 6.91 8.58
C THR A 168 -9.15 7.69 7.39
N LYS A 169 -10.09 8.60 7.65
CA LYS A 169 -10.78 9.37 6.61
C LYS A 169 -10.57 10.87 6.80
N ALA A 170 -10.72 11.62 5.72
CA ALA A 170 -10.62 13.08 5.73
C ALA A 170 -11.75 13.77 6.53
N ASP A 171 -12.86 13.05 6.79
CA ASP A 171 -13.94 13.51 7.66
C ASP A 171 -13.60 13.45 9.16
N GLY A 172 -12.36 13.08 9.52
CA GLY A 172 -11.91 12.96 10.91
C GLY A 172 -12.37 11.68 11.60
N THR A 173 -13.02 10.76 10.88
CA THR A 173 -13.45 9.47 11.43
C THR A 173 -12.41 8.38 11.24
N ILE A 174 -12.44 7.39 12.14
CA ILE A 174 -11.68 6.14 12.04
C ILE A 174 -12.67 5.00 11.88
N GLN A 175 -12.55 4.24 10.80
CA GLN A 175 -13.43 3.11 10.49
C GLN A 175 -12.66 1.80 10.66
N MET A 176 -13.29 0.84 11.34
CA MET A 176 -12.71 -0.48 11.59
C MET A 176 -13.55 -1.56 10.94
N TYR A 177 -12.90 -2.40 10.14
CA TYR A 177 -13.51 -3.48 9.39
C TYR A 177 -12.99 -4.83 9.89
N ARG A 178 -13.83 -5.86 9.83
CA ARG A 178 -13.48 -7.25 10.12
C ARG A 178 -14.12 -8.18 9.11
N LYS A 179 -13.50 -9.33 8.84
CA LYS A 179 -14.10 -10.39 8.02
C LYS A 179 -15.45 -10.82 8.63
N LYS A 180 -16.51 -10.81 7.83
CA LYS A 180 -17.82 -11.32 8.26
C LYS A 180 -17.76 -12.85 8.29
N ILE A 181 -17.96 -13.44 9.45
CA ILE A 181 -18.17 -14.89 9.55
C ILE A 181 -19.61 -15.14 9.07
N VAL A 182 -19.76 -15.75 7.90
CA VAL A 182 -21.06 -16.26 7.46
C VAL A 182 -21.18 -17.67 8.01
N ASN A 183 -21.97 -17.85 9.07
CA ASN A 183 -22.32 -19.19 9.55
C ASN A 183 -23.23 -19.83 8.50
N LEU A 184 -22.68 -20.72 7.68
CA LEU A 184 -23.48 -21.67 6.91
C LEU A 184 -24.04 -22.69 7.90
N ILE A 185 -25.23 -22.43 8.44
CA ILE A 185 -26.03 -23.49 9.04
C ILE A 185 -26.42 -24.39 7.87
N ARG A 186 -25.71 -25.52 7.70
CA ARG A 186 -26.15 -26.59 6.82
C ARG A 186 -27.48 -27.10 7.38
N ASN A 187 -28.57 -26.84 6.66
CA ASN A 187 -29.81 -27.58 6.80
C ASN A 187 -29.57 -29.01 6.27
N GLU A 188 -28.96 -29.86 7.09
CA GLU A 188 -29.12 -31.31 6.98
C GLU A 188 -30.38 -31.70 7.77
N MET A 189 -31.55 -31.40 7.19
CA MET A 189 -32.81 -32.02 7.57
C MET A 189 -33.58 -32.28 6.29
N TYR A 190 -33.31 -33.42 5.64
CA TYR A 190 -34.30 -34.30 5.03
C TYR A 190 -33.63 -35.68 4.93
N SER A 191 -33.74 -36.43 6.02
CA SER A 191 -33.71 -37.89 6.04
C SER A 191 -34.96 -38.45 5.36
#